data_AF-A0A498R5R8-F1
#
_entry.id   AF-A0A498R5R8-F1
#
_cell.length_a   1.000
_cell.length_b   1.000
_cell.length_c   1.000
_cell.angle_alpha   90.00
_cell.angle_beta   90.00
_cell.angle_gamma   90.00
#
_symmetry.space_group_name_H-M   'P 1'
#
loop_
_entity.id
_entity.type
_entity.pdbx_description
1 polymer ?
#
loop_
_entity_poly.entity_id
_entity_poly.type
_entity_poly.pdbx_seq_one_letter_code
_entity_poly.pdbx_strand_id
1 'polypeptide(L)'
;MLKEVDRTFLKEAFYLQFWEKPITSIALYNAGEDPSSISNHLSNTLFRPSMDMSGHIQRIITARLIAELVNSLENFGSFCYAVKNRHKKSIFSHYALNKLKHNDFFNEIKTHSDSLIDLSTMIGIPTLMELENKMTAEAYLHVSKLYSELAKLINQATTLYKANWSKDESSSPYEFYVAYHITDREFSYPSNQDDLVKMYNKIKHRFLLFSTKEEVINFKKVVEKENINGLNVQFVPLLITQEFVDSILTTINNIAFCMRAIASILIYLDSNQIDL
;
A
#
# COMPACT_ATOMS: atom_id res chain seq x y z
N MET A 1 7.16 2.17 -27.90
CA MET A 1 7.26 3.64 -27.68
C MET A 1 6.09 4.18 -26.87
N LEU A 2 6.36 5.10 -25.92
CA LEU A 2 5.37 5.76 -25.08
C LEU A 2 4.57 6.82 -25.86
N LYS A 3 3.29 6.95 -25.51
CA LYS A 3 2.44 8.05 -26.00
C LYS A 3 2.76 9.32 -25.22
N GLU A 4 2.50 10.49 -25.80
CA GLU A 4 2.79 11.77 -25.13
C GLU A 4 2.07 11.91 -23.78
N VAL A 5 0.81 11.46 -23.71
CA VAL A 5 0.04 11.41 -22.45
C VAL A 5 0.71 10.54 -21.38
N ASP A 6 1.37 9.45 -21.78
CA ASP A 6 2.08 8.57 -20.86
C ASP A 6 3.39 9.20 -20.41
N ARG A 7 4.10 9.90 -21.30
CA ARG A 7 5.29 10.67 -20.92
C ARG A 7 4.96 11.74 -19.90
N THR A 8 3.90 12.53 -20.12
CA THR A 8 3.45 13.53 -19.14
C THR A 8 3.07 12.87 -17.83
N PHE A 9 2.25 11.81 -17.87
CA PHE A 9 1.85 11.08 -16.66
C PHE A 9 3.04 10.52 -15.88
N LEU A 10 4.02 9.91 -16.54
CA LEU A 10 5.22 9.36 -15.91
C LEU A 10 6.16 10.47 -15.40
N LYS A 11 6.25 11.62 -16.09
CA LYS A 11 7.00 12.79 -15.60
C LYS A 11 6.36 13.35 -14.32
N GLU A 12 5.03 13.48 -14.29
CA GLU A 12 4.33 13.85 -13.06
C GLU A 12 4.58 12.82 -11.95
N ALA A 13 4.56 11.52 -12.27
CA ALA A 13 4.87 10.46 -11.32
C ALA A 13 6.33 10.52 -10.79
N PHE A 14 7.25 11.06 -11.59
CA PHE A 14 8.66 11.26 -11.26
C PHE A 14 8.89 12.53 -10.40
N TYR A 15 8.29 13.66 -10.79
CA TYR A 15 8.50 14.98 -10.17
C TYR A 15 7.66 15.22 -8.92
N LEU A 16 6.50 14.59 -8.82
CA LEU A 16 5.85 14.44 -7.53
C LEU A 16 6.72 13.49 -6.70
N GLN A 17 7.69 14.06 -5.98
CA GLN A 17 8.40 13.41 -4.86
C GLN A 17 7.42 12.70 -3.90
N PHE A 18 6.15 13.10 -3.99
CA PHE A 18 5.06 12.73 -3.14
C PHE A 18 3.84 12.49 -4.01
N TRP A 19 3.50 11.24 -4.26
CA TRP A 19 2.14 10.87 -4.59
C TRP A 19 1.24 11.10 -3.36
N GLU A 20 1.15 12.34 -2.85
CA GLU A 20 0.47 12.84 -1.63
C GLU A 20 0.77 12.09 -0.30
N LYS A 21 0.80 10.77 -0.30
CA LYS A 21 0.59 9.88 0.84
C LYS A 21 1.81 9.70 1.73
N PRO A 22 3.07 9.69 1.24
CA PRO A 22 4.22 9.72 2.13
C PRO A 22 4.24 10.98 3.01
N ILE A 23 3.91 12.17 2.46
CA ILE A 23 3.78 13.40 3.25
C ILE A 23 2.62 13.28 4.23
N THR A 24 1.44 12.86 3.76
CA THR A 24 0.28 12.71 4.64
C THR A 24 0.58 11.74 5.78
N SER A 25 1.27 10.63 5.50
CA SER A 25 1.64 9.63 6.50
C SER A 25 2.67 10.16 7.49
N ILE A 26 3.73 10.83 7.02
CA ILE A 26 4.72 11.47 7.90
C ILE A 26 4.09 12.58 8.74
N ALA A 27 3.23 13.41 8.14
CA ALA A 27 2.53 14.48 8.84
C ALA A 27 1.55 13.93 9.89
N LEU A 28 0.82 12.86 9.56
CA LEU A 28 -0.06 12.17 10.51
C LEU A 28 0.74 11.55 11.65
N TYR A 29 1.84 10.87 11.32
CA TYR A 29 2.75 10.29 12.31
C TYR A 29 3.24 11.36 13.28
N ASN A 30 3.82 12.46 12.77
CA ASN A 30 4.29 13.58 13.58
C ASN A 30 3.18 14.24 14.41
N ALA A 31 1.95 14.36 13.87
CA ALA A 31 0.82 14.91 14.60
C ALA A 31 0.33 14.02 15.77
N GLY A 32 0.68 12.73 15.75
CA GLY A 32 0.33 11.78 16.81
C GLY A 32 1.33 11.72 17.95
N GLU A 33 2.53 12.22 17.69
CA GLU A 33 3.60 12.30 18.67
C GLU A 33 3.49 13.53 19.58
N ASP A 34 2.94 14.66 19.07
CA ASP A 34 2.76 15.88 19.85
C ASP A 34 1.65 16.78 19.25
N PRO A 35 0.44 16.85 19.85
CA PRO A 35 -0.63 17.75 19.38
C PRO A 35 -0.27 19.24 19.48
N SER A 36 0.83 19.59 20.16
CA SER A 36 1.19 20.97 20.50
C SER A 36 2.53 21.50 19.97
N SER A 37 3.41 20.70 19.35
CA SER A 37 4.68 21.25 18.84
C SER A 37 5.37 20.48 17.71
N ILE A 38 5.64 21.18 16.60
CA ILE A 38 6.52 20.76 15.48
C ILE A 38 8.01 21.05 15.77
N SER A 39 8.41 21.45 16.98
CA SER A 39 9.68 22.18 17.12
C SER A 39 10.87 21.48 17.78
N ASN A 40 10.79 20.47 18.66
CA ASN A 40 11.99 20.22 19.51
C ASN A 40 12.39 18.81 20.02
N HIS A 41 11.67 17.69 19.82
CA HIS A 41 11.99 16.48 20.61
C HIS A 41 12.15 15.18 19.80
N LEU A 42 13.34 14.99 19.21
CA LEU A 42 13.72 13.85 18.40
C LEU A 42 14.34 12.66 19.18
N SER A 43 14.08 12.45 20.47
CA SER A 43 14.75 11.31 21.14
C SER A 43 14.21 10.70 22.44
N ASN A 44 13.18 11.18 23.16
CA ASN A 44 12.96 10.63 24.52
C ASN A 44 11.54 10.55 25.13
N THR A 45 10.43 10.57 24.38
CA THR A 45 9.10 10.67 25.05
C THR A 45 7.91 9.92 24.43
N LEU A 46 8.11 8.77 23.76
CA LEU A 46 6.99 8.11 23.06
C LEU A 46 6.37 6.86 23.70
N PHE A 47 6.76 6.48 24.92
CA PHE A 47 6.06 5.42 25.65
C PHE A 47 5.86 5.79 27.11
N ARG A 48 4.91 6.71 27.37
CA ARG A 48 4.23 6.76 28.67
C ARG A 48 2.75 6.39 28.50
N PRO A 49 2.25 5.37 29.19
CA PRO A 49 0.85 5.02 29.22
C PRO A 49 0.12 6.03 30.11
N SER A 50 -0.24 7.20 29.58
CA SER A 50 -1.25 8.04 30.22
C SER A 50 -2.59 7.76 29.55
N MET A 51 -3.47 7.11 30.30
CA MET A 51 -4.90 6.97 30.01
C MET A 51 -5.52 8.36 29.84
N ASP A 52 -5.88 8.75 28.61
CA ASP A 52 -7.30 8.95 28.21
C ASP A 52 -7.44 9.69 26.86
N MET A 53 -6.43 10.44 26.42
CA MET A 53 -6.50 11.21 25.15
C MET A 53 -5.34 10.93 24.20
N SER A 54 -4.10 10.91 24.69
CA SER A 54 -2.89 10.68 23.86
C SER A 54 -2.92 9.29 23.21
N GLY A 55 -3.26 8.25 23.98
CA GLY A 55 -3.41 6.89 23.45
C GLY A 55 -4.52 6.75 22.41
N HIS A 56 -5.59 7.56 22.50
CA HIS A 56 -6.68 7.53 21.51
C HIS A 56 -6.26 8.20 20.19
N ILE A 57 -5.57 9.35 20.27
CA ILE A 57 -5.03 10.06 19.10
C ILE A 57 -4.00 9.19 18.37
N GLN A 58 -3.09 8.54 19.10
CA GLN A 58 -2.11 7.61 18.54
C GLN A 58 -2.78 6.45 17.80
N ARG A 59 -3.84 5.85 18.38
CA ARG A 59 -4.63 4.78 17.72
C ARG A 59 -5.28 5.25 16.43
N ILE A 60 -5.88 6.44 16.41
CA ILE A 60 -6.48 7.02 15.20
C ILE A 60 -5.41 7.18 14.11
N ILE A 61 -4.24 7.68 14.50
CA ILE A 61 -3.15 7.96 13.57
C ILE A 61 -2.53 6.68 13.04
N THR A 62 -2.26 5.68 13.88
CA THR A 62 -1.79 4.36 13.43
C THR A 62 -2.82 3.71 12.50
N ALA A 63 -4.10 3.78 12.82
CA ALA A 63 -5.14 3.24 11.95
C ALA A 63 -5.20 3.98 10.61
N ARG A 64 -4.96 5.29 10.60
CA ARG A 64 -4.85 6.08 9.38
C ARG A 64 -3.58 5.75 8.58
N LEU A 65 -2.46 5.49 9.23
CA LEU A 65 -1.23 5.04 8.58
C LEU A 65 -1.43 3.68 7.88
N ILE A 66 -2.15 2.76 8.52
CA ILE A 66 -2.54 1.49 7.88
C ILE A 66 -3.43 1.76 6.66
N ALA A 67 -4.39 2.68 6.77
CA ALA A 67 -5.21 3.10 5.64
C ALA A 67 -4.35 3.55 4.45
N GLU A 68 -3.37 4.43 4.71
CA GLU A 68 -2.47 4.95 3.70
C GLU A 68 -1.51 3.88 3.16
N LEU A 69 -1.10 2.91 3.98
CA LEU A 69 -0.33 1.75 3.52
C LEU A 69 -1.10 0.95 2.49
N VAL A 70 -2.32 0.52 2.80
CA VAL A 70 -3.09 -0.28 1.85
C VAL A 70 -3.43 0.53 0.60
N ASN A 71 -3.75 1.82 0.76
CA ASN A 71 -3.93 2.73 -0.36
C ASN A 71 -2.71 2.73 -1.28
N SER A 72 -1.52 2.84 -0.69
CA SER A 72 -0.26 2.88 -1.41
C SER A 72 -0.03 1.56 -2.15
N LEU A 73 -0.34 0.41 -1.53
CA LEU A 73 -0.25 -0.91 -2.15
C LEU A 73 -1.23 -1.06 -3.33
N GLU A 74 -2.50 -0.70 -3.18
CA GLU A 74 -3.49 -0.76 -4.27
C GLU A 74 -3.13 0.16 -5.42
N ASN A 75 -2.70 1.37 -5.09
CA ASN A 75 -2.26 2.34 -6.07
C ASN A 75 -1.04 1.83 -6.85
N PHE A 76 -0.08 1.26 -6.13
CA PHE A 76 1.13 0.67 -6.70
C PHE A 76 0.81 -0.51 -7.62
N GLY A 77 -0.01 -1.46 -7.17
CA GLY A 77 -0.43 -2.58 -8.00
C GLY A 77 -1.18 -2.13 -9.26
N SER A 78 -2.01 -1.09 -9.16
CA SER A 78 -2.72 -0.50 -10.31
C SER A 78 -1.76 0.18 -11.30
N PHE A 79 -0.75 0.86 -10.79
CA PHE A 79 0.31 1.46 -11.59
C PHE A 79 1.12 0.39 -12.33
N CYS A 80 1.60 -0.65 -11.63
CA CYS A 80 2.34 -1.75 -12.25
C CYS A 80 1.51 -2.49 -13.30
N TYR A 81 0.22 -2.73 -13.03
CA TYR A 81 -0.71 -3.30 -14.02
C TYR A 81 -0.80 -2.43 -15.29
N ALA A 82 -0.92 -1.11 -15.12
CA ALA A 82 -1.02 -0.17 -16.21
C ALA A 82 0.27 -0.12 -17.06
N VAL A 83 1.43 -0.14 -16.40
CA VAL A 83 2.74 -0.24 -17.06
C VAL A 83 2.84 -1.53 -17.88
N LYS A 84 2.47 -2.67 -17.30
CA LYS A 84 2.51 -3.98 -17.98
C LYS A 84 1.63 -4.04 -19.21
N ASN A 85 0.43 -3.45 -19.15
CA ASN A 85 -0.55 -3.50 -20.23
C ASN A 85 -0.47 -2.31 -21.19
N ARG A 86 0.60 -1.52 -21.15
CA ARG A 86 0.79 -0.30 -21.98
C ARG A 86 0.66 -0.52 -23.48
N HIS A 87 0.93 -1.73 -23.97
CA HIS A 87 0.81 -2.09 -25.39
C HIS A 87 -0.65 -2.16 -25.85
N LYS A 88 -1.60 -2.44 -24.95
CA LYS A 88 -3.05 -2.50 -25.25
C LYS A 88 -3.68 -1.11 -25.24
N LYS A 89 -3.30 -0.27 -24.28
CA LYS A 89 -3.76 1.11 -24.13
C LYS A 89 -2.69 1.92 -23.40
N SER A 90 -2.75 3.25 -23.52
CA SER A 90 -1.83 4.14 -22.80
C SER A 90 -1.80 3.82 -21.30
N ILE A 91 -0.63 3.90 -20.66
CA ILE A 91 -0.44 3.75 -19.21
C ILE A 91 -1.44 4.62 -18.44
N PHE A 92 -1.57 5.90 -18.80
CA PHE A 92 -2.51 6.82 -18.15
C PHE A 92 -3.94 6.29 -18.19
N SER A 93 -4.43 5.90 -19.38
CA SER A 93 -5.78 5.32 -19.51
C SER A 93 -5.96 4.04 -18.68
N HIS A 94 -4.98 3.15 -18.68
CA HIS A 94 -5.09 1.93 -17.88
C HIS A 94 -5.16 2.26 -16.40
N TYR A 95 -4.30 3.16 -15.93
CA TYR A 95 -4.24 3.60 -14.55
C TYR A 95 -5.52 4.35 -14.12
N ALA A 96 -6.05 5.25 -14.95
CA ALA A 96 -7.24 6.04 -14.66
C ALA A 96 -8.53 5.20 -14.68
N LEU A 97 -8.67 4.29 -15.66
CA LEU A 97 -9.91 3.53 -15.88
C LEU A 97 -9.95 2.21 -15.09
N ASN A 98 -8.79 1.69 -14.66
CA ASN A 98 -8.70 0.36 -14.06
C ASN A 98 -8.10 0.39 -12.65
N LYS A 99 -8.50 1.35 -11.82
CA LYS A 99 -8.04 1.52 -10.42
C LYS A 99 -8.26 0.29 -9.51
N LEU A 100 -9.00 -0.72 -9.97
CA LEU A 100 -9.28 -1.96 -9.24
C LEU A 100 -8.52 -3.18 -9.76
N LYS A 101 -7.59 -2.99 -10.72
CA LYS A 101 -6.80 -4.09 -11.33
C LYS A 101 -5.50 -4.43 -10.58
N HIS A 102 -5.24 -3.79 -9.45
CA HIS A 102 -4.14 -4.16 -8.56
C HIS A 102 -4.21 -5.63 -8.11
N ASN A 103 -5.41 -6.17 -7.90
CA ASN A 103 -5.60 -7.57 -7.51
C ASN A 103 -5.15 -8.54 -8.62
N ASP A 104 -5.47 -8.23 -9.86
CA ASP A 104 -5.07 -9.03 -11.02
C ASP A 104 -3.54 -9.06 -11.12
N PHE A 105 -2.88 -7.92 -10.92
CA PHE A 105 -1.42 -7.83 -10.90
C PHE A 105 -0.81 -8.64 -9.74
N PHE A 106 -1.24 -8.41 -8.50
CA PHE A 106 -0.68 -9.12 -7.34
C PHE A 106 -0.95 -10.63 -7.36
N ASN A 107 -2.09 -11.06 -7.91
CA ASN A 107 -2.37 -12.48 -8.13
C ASN A 107 -1.38 -13.11 -9.10
N GLU A 108 -1.09 -12.44 -10.20
CA GLU A 108 -0.13 -12.89 -11.21
C GLU A 108 1.27 -13.03 -10.61
N ILE A 109 1.73 -12.05 -9.83
CA ILE A 109 3.03 -12.12 -9.16
C ILE A 109 3.07 -13.28 -8.15
N LYS A 110 2.03 -13.44 -7.33
CA LYS A 110 1.96 -14.50 -6.31
C LYS A 110 1.94 -15.91 -6.92
N THR A 111 1.35 -16.10 -8.10
CA THR A 111 1.31 -17.43 -8.74
C THR A 111 2.70 -17.98 -9.07
N HIS A 112 3.70 -17.11 -9.08
CA HIS A 112 5.07 -17.43 -9.44
C HIS A 112 6.04 -17.22 -8.26
N SER A 113 5.56 -17.08 -7.01
CA SER A 113 6.42 -16.74 -5.86
C SER A 113 7.55 -17.73 -5.56
N ASP A 114 7.43 -18.97 -6.03
CA ASP A 114 8.46 -20.01 -5.88
C ASP A 114 9.58 -19.89 -6.93
N SER A 115 9.38 -19.00 -7.92
CA SER A 115 10.33 -18.66 -8.97
C SER A 115 10.70 -17.17 -8.89
N LEU A 116 11.99 -16.84 -8.99
CA LEU A 116 12.42 -15.44 -9.11
C LEU A 116 11.90 -14.87 -10.45
N ILE A 117 10.71 -14.26 -10.43
CA ILE A 117 10.20 -13.53 -11.60
C ILE A 117 11.12 -12.33 -11.83
N ASP A 118 11.62 -12.19 -13.06
CA ASP A 118 12.37 -11.02 -13.45
C ASP A 118 11.45 -9.79 -13.60
N LEU A 119 12.00 -8.59 -13.34
CA LEU A 119 11.25 -7.35 -13.48
C LEU A 119 10.66 -7.17 -14.89
N SER A 120 11.40 -7.63 -15.91
CA SER A 120 10.92 -7.65 -17.31
C SER A 120 9.57 -8.34 -17.44
N THR A 121 9.38 -9.50 -16.81
CA THR A 121 8.13 -10.25 -16.79
C THR A 121 7.07 -9.60 -15.90
N MET A 122 7.48 -9.02 -14.77
CA MET A 122 6.55 -8.39 -13.82
C MET A 122 5.81 -7.21 -14.48
N ILE A 123 6.54 -6.27 -15.06
CA ILE A 123 5.97 -5.01 -15.60
C ILE A 123 6.12 -4.88 -17.12
N GLY A 124 6.52 -5.95 -17.80
CA GLY A 124 6.56 -6.07 -19.25
C GLY A 124 7.63 -5.22 -19.91
N ILE A 125 8.77 -4.91 -19.28
CA ILE A 125 9.88 -4.12 -19.85
C ILE A 125 10.98 -5.04 -20.43
N PRO A 126 11.92 -4.55 -21.26
CA PRO A 126 13.01 -5.39 -21.79
C PRO A 126 13.83 -6.09 -20.70
N THR A 127 14.40 -7.24 -21.02
CA THR A 127 15.30 -7.99 -20.12
C THR A 127 16.66 -7.29 -19.99
N LEU A 128 17.40 -7.54 -18.91
CA LEU A 128 18.77 -7.00 -18.77
C LEU A 128 19.68 -7.42 -19.94
N MET A 129 19.55 -8.66 -20.43
CA MET A 129 20.32 -9.15 -21.58
C MET A 129 20.04 -8.34 -22.86
N GLU A 130 18.80 -7.90 -23.08
CA GLU A 130 18.45 -7.04 -24.23
C GLU A 130 18.96 -5.61 -24.08
N LEU A 131 19.19 -5.17 -22.84
CA LEU A 131 19.65 -3.82 -22.51
C LEU A 131 21.18 -3.69 -22.57
N GLU A 132 21.93 -4.76 -22.32
CA GLU A 132 23.39 -4.76 -22.23
C GLU A 132 24.07 -4.10 -23.45
N ASN A 133 23.56 -4.36 -24.66
CA ASN A 133 24.13 -3.82 -25.90
C ASN A 133 23.46 -2.53 -26.40
N LYS A 134 22.48 -1.99 -25.66
CA LYS A 134 21.69 -0.80 -26.06
C LYS A 134 22.01 0.45 -25.23
N MET A 135 22.90 0.35 -24.26
CA MET A 135 23.27 1.46 -23.38
C MET A 135 24.75 1.43 -23.02
N THR A 136 25.24 2.51 -22.41
CA THR A 136 26.62 2.57 -21.91
C THR A 136 26.79 1.61 -20.72
N ALA A 137 28.02 1.12 -20.51
CA ALA A 137 28.31 0.20 -19.40
C ALA A 137 27.93 0.78 -18.02
N GLU A 138 28.12 2.09 -17.83
CA GLU A 138 27.73 2.79 -16.60
C GLU A 138 26.20 2.82 -16.43
N ALA A 139 25.46 3.18 -17.47
CA ALA A 139 24.00 3.18 -17.44
C ALA A 139 23.45 1.77 -17.22
N TYR A 140 24.04 0.76 -17.85
CA TYR A 140 23.68 -0.64 -17.68
C TYR A 140 23.85 -1.10 -16.23
N LEU A 141 24.99 -0.80 -15.62
CA LEU A 141 25.25 -1.15 -14.22
C LEU A 141 24.21 -0.51 -13.27
N HIS A 142 23.86 0.76 -13.52
CA HIS A 142 22.85 1.45 -12.73
C HIS A 142 21.45 0.86 -12.90
N VAL A 143 21.03 0.60 -14.14
CA VAL A 143 19.72 0.00 -14.46
C VAL A 143 19.64 -1.43 -13.92
N SER A 144 20.71 -2.22 -14.02
CA SER A 144 20.78 -3.58 -13.50
C SER A 144 20.56 -3.64 -11.98
N LYS A 145 21.18 -2.73 -11.23
CA LYS A 145 20.95 -2.60 -9.79
C LYS A 145 19.48 -2.29 -9.49
N LEU A 146 18.91 -1.30 -10.19
CA LEU A 146 17.50 -0.93 -10.04
C LEU A 146 16.56 -2.10 -10.38
N TYR A 147 16.84 -2.88 -11.41
CA TYR A 147 16.02 -4.04 -11.78
C TYR A 147 15.82 -5.00 -10.61
N SER A 148 16.93 -5.39 -9.97
CA SER A 148 16.91 -6.32 -8.83
C SER A 148 16.20 -5.74 -7.61
N GLU A 149 16.42 -4.45 -7.30
CA GLU A 149 15.80 -3.77 -6.18
C GLU A 149 14.29 -3.63 -6.37
N LEU A 150 13.84 -3.25 -7.58
CA LEU A 150 12.42 -3.10 -7.88
C LEU A 150 11.68 -4.43 -7.86
N ALA A 151 12.27 -5.50 -8.41
CA ALA A 151 11.67 -6.84 -8.33
C ALA A 151 11.47 -7.29 -6.87
N LYS A 152 12.47 -7.06 -6.01
CA LYS A 152 12.37 -7.33 -4.57
C LYS A 152 11.25 -6.52 -3.92
N LEU A 153 11.16 -5.23 -4.20
CA LEU A 153 10.13 -4.34 -3.64
C LEU A 153 8.72 -4.73 -4.11
N ILE A 154 8.54 -5.10 -5.39
CA ILE A 154 7.26 -5.59 -5.93
C ILE A 154 6.83 -6.88 -5.22
N ASN A 155 7.75 -7.82 -5.02
CA ASN A 155 7.46 -9.06 -4.30
C ASN A 155 7.09 -8.78 -2.83
N GLN A 156 7.84 -7.90 -2.15
CA GLN A 156 7.52 -7.49 -0.78
C GLN A 156 6.13 -6.85 -0.66
N ALA A 157 5.80 -5.93 -1.57
CA ALA A 157 4.48 -5.31 -1.63
C ALA A 157 3.38 -6.35 -1.88
N THR A 158 3.62 -7.30 -2.79
CA THR A 158 2.68 -8.41 -3.08
C THR A 158 2.45 -9.28 -1.85
N THR A 159 3.52 -9.71 -1.17
CA THR A 159 3.45 -10.52 0.05
C THR A 159 2.67 -9.78 1.15
N LEU A 160 2.97 -8.51 1.36
CA LEU A 160 2.29 -7.70 2.38
C LEU A 160 0.81 -7.51 2.08
N TYR A 161 0.48 -7.23 0.81
CA TYR A 161 -0.90 -7.06 0.35
C TYR A 161 -1.73 -8.35 0.48
N LYS A 162 -1.08 -9.50 0.28
CA LYS A 162 -1.68 -10.84 0.33
C LYS A 162 -1.55 -11.53 1.68
N ALA A 163 -0.93 -10.90 2.68
CA ALA A 163 -0.80 -11.46 4.01
C ALA A 163 -2.18 -11.54 4.67
N ASN A 164 -2.41 -12.59 5.46
CA ASN A 164 -3.59 -12.66 6.33
C ASN A 164 -3.24 -12.01 7.66
N TRP A 165 -3.77 -10.82 7.89
CA TRP A 165 -3.56 -10.04 9.13
C TRP A 165 -4.43 -10.53 10.29
N SER A 166 -5.28 -11.51 10.03
CA SER A 166 -6.38 -11.98 10.87
C SER A 166 -6.03 -13.17 11.78
N LYS A 167 -4.75 -13.51 11.96
CA LYS A 167 -4.36 -14.85 12.45
C LYS A 167 -3.76 -14.99 13.85
N ASP A 168 -3.66 -13.94 14.66
CA ASP A 168 -3.27 -14.13 16.07
C ASP A 168 -4.36 -13.64 17.02
N GLU A 169 -5.05 -14.60 17.65
CA GLU A 169 -5.91 -14.42 18.83
C GLU A 169 -5.08 -14.30 20.12
N SER A 170 -3.87 -13.73 20.05
CA SER A 170 -3.10 -13.47 21.26
C SER A 170 -3.81 -12.38 22.07
N SER A 171 -3.99 -12.58 23.36
CA SER A 171 -4.62 -11.59 24.23
C SER A 171 -3.57 -10.60 24.73
N SER A 172 -3.21 -9.58 23.94
CA SER A 172 -2.33 -8.52 24.41
C SER A 172 -3.13 -7.33 24.96
N PRO A 173 -2.76 -6.76 26.12
CA PRO A 173 -3.42 -5.58 26.69
C PRO A 173 -3.22 -4.29 25.88
N TYR A 174 -2.45 -4.34 24.78
CA TYR A 174 -2.12 -3.20 23.92
C TYR A 174 -2.77 -3.27 22.53
N GLU A 175 -3.75 -4.14 22.36
CA GLU A 175 -4.52 -4.26 21.12
C GLU A 175 -5.67 -3.26 21.09
N PHE A 176 -5.81 -2.58 19.96
CA PHE A 176 -7.07 -1.93 19.60
C PHE A 176 -7.70 -2.69 18.43
N TYR A 177 -9.03 -2.70 18.40
CA TYR A 177 -9.77 -3.42 17.38
C TYR A 177 -10.34 -2.43 16.39
N VAL A 178 -10.02 -2.65 15.12
CA VAL A 178 -10.59 -1.86 14.02
C VAL A 178 -11.71 -2.67 13.39
N ALA A 179 -12.92 -2.12 13.35
CA ALA A 179 -13.97 -2.68 12.51
C ALA A 179 -13.58 -2.49 11.06
N TYR A 180 -13.26 -3.58 10.37
CA TYR A 180 -12.75 -3.54 9.01
C TYR A 180 -13.72 -4.11 7.99
N HIS A 181 -14.85 -4.68 8.43
CA HIS A 181 -15.92 -5.13 7.56
C HIS A 181 -17.23 -4.49 8.05
N ILE A 182 -17.97 -3.74 7.24
CA ILE A 182 -19.36 -3.31 7.52
C ILE A 182 -20.06 -3.27 6.16
N THR A 183 -20.93 -4.22 5.85
CA THR A 183 -21.69 -4.28 4.59
C THR A 183 -23.11 -4.68 4.89
N ASP A 184 -24.07 -4.13 4.15
CA ASP A 184 -25.43 -4.67 4.04
C ASP A 184 -25.43 -5.88 3.10
N ARG A 185 -26.21 -6.93 3.37
CA ARG A 185 -26.07 -8.25 2.71
C ARG A 185 -26.37 -8.24 1.21
N GLU A 186 -26.96 -7.18 0.66
CA GLU A 186 -27.27 -7.08 -0.76
C GLU A 186 -26.04 -6.93 -1.67
N PHE A 187 -24.87 -6.60 -1.11
CA PHE A 187 -23.59 -6.60 -1.84
C PHE A 187 -22.73 -7.82 -1.49
N SER A 188 -23.03 -8.96 -2.12
CA SER A 188 -22.12 -10.10 -2.14
C SER A 188 -20.93 -9.78 -3.06
N TYR A 189 -19.80 -9.37 -2.48
CA TYR A 189 -18.53 -9.38 -3.22
C TYR A 189 -18.05 -10.83 -3.38
N PRO A 190 -17.50 -11.21 -4.55
CA PRO A 190 -16.95 -12.54 -4.77
C PRO A 190 -15.89 -12.85 -3.70
N SER A 191 -15.96 -14.06 -3.13
CA SER A 191 -15.20 -14.54 -1.96
C SER A 191 -13.67 -14.50 -2.08
N ASN A 192 -13.12 -14.09 -3.21
CA ASN A 192 -11.70 -14.17 -3.57
C ASN A 192 -10.93 -12.83 -3.46
N GLN A 193 -11.45 -11.83 -2.76
CA GLN A 193 -10.68 -10.60 -2.45
C GLN A 193 -9.91 -10.75 -1.14
N ASP A 194 -8.64 -10.33 -1.13
CA ASP A 194 -7.76 -10.45 0.04
C ASP A 194 -8.23 -9.55 1.20
N ASP A 195 -7.90 -9.95 2.43
CA ASP A 195 -8.40 -9.31 3.65
C ASP A 195 -7.95 -7.84 3.78
N LEU A 196 -6.78 -7.48 3.24
CA LEU A 196 -6.23 -6.13 3.28
C LEU A 196 -7.04 -5.12 2.43
N VAL A 197 -7.50 -5.54 1.25
CA VAL A 197 -8.31 -4.77 0.28
C VAL A 197 -9.68 -4.44 0.87
N LYS A 198 -10.23 -5.43 1.58
CA LYS A 198 -11.49 -5.32 2.31
C LYS A 198 -11.32 -4.36 3.49
N MET A 199 -10.19 -4.42 4.20
CA MET A 199 -9.80 -3.47 5.25
C MET A 199 -9.77 -2.03 4.71
N TYR A 200 -9.06 -1.79 3.60
CA TYR A 200 -8.87 -0.46 3.01
C TYR A 200 -10.14 0.21 2.52
N ASN A 201 -10.96 -0.49 1.74
CA ASN A 201 -12.21 0.09 1.22
C ASN A 201 -13.21 0.46 2.33
N LYS A 202 -13.00 -0.04 3.56
CA LYS A 202 -13.94 0.16 4.67
C LYS A 202 -13.43 1.16 5.70
N ILE A 203 -12.13 1.13 5.98
CA ILE A 203 -11.37 2.20 6.63
C ILE A 203 -11.57 3.55 5.90
N LYS A 204 -11.66 3.57 4.57
CA LYS A 204 -11.92 4.78 3.78
C LYS A 204 -13.30 5.42 4.01
N HIS A 205 -14.30 4.67 4.47
CA HIS A 205 -15.70 5.10 4.46
C HIS A 205 -16.44 5.05 5.82
N ARG A 206 -16.07 4.18 6.77
CA ARG A 206 -16.68 4.10 8.11
C ARG A 206 -15.66 3.59 9.13
N PHE A 207 -15.06 4.51 9.88
CA PHE A 207 -14.04 4.17 10.89
C PHE A 207 -14.67 4.00 12.26
N LEU A 208 -14.65 2.79 12.81
CA LEU A 208 -15.00 2.52 14.22
C LEU A 208 -13.81 1.85 14.89
N LEU A 209 -13.31 2.51 15.94
CA LEU A 209 -12.20 2.06 16.77
C LEU A 209 -12.74 1.60 18.12
N PHE A 210 -12.28 0.45 18.58
CA PHE A 210 -12.67 -0.10 19.87
C PHE A 210 -11.42 -0.31 20.72
N SER A 211 -11.49 0.16 21.96
CA SER A 211 -10.41 0.12 22.95
C SER A 211 -10.32 -1.21 23.66
N THR A 212 -11.39 -2.01 23.66
CA THR A 212 -11.42 -3.31 24.33
C THR A 212 -12.17 -4.35 23.50
N LYS A 213 -11.83 -5.63 23.73
CA LYS A 213 -12.56 -6.77 23.17
C LYS A 213 -14.02 -6.79 23.62
N GLU A 214 -14.30 -6.26 24.81
CA GLU A 214 -15.66 -6.19 25.36
C GLU A 214 -16.52 -5.17 24.60
N GLU A 215 -15.97 -4.01 24.24
CA GLU A 215 -16.67 -3.03 23.38
C GLU A 215 -16.99 -3.64 22.01
N VAL A 216 -16.09 -4.44 21.43
CA VAL A 216 -16.33 -5.18 20.18
C VAL A 216 -17.47 -6.17 20.35
N ILE A 217 -17.47 -6.98 21.43
CA ILE A 217 -18.53 -7.95 21.72
C ILE A 217 -19.87 -7.24 21.90
N ASN A 218 -19.89 -6.13 22.63
CA ASN A 218 -21.11 -5.34 22.87
C ASN A 218 -21.63 -4.72 21.57
N PHE A 219 -20.75 -4.17 20.73
CA PHE A 219 -21.14 -3.65 19.42
C PHE A 219 -21.72 -4.74 18.52
N LYS A 220 -21.10 -5.93 18.46
CA LYS A 220 -21.66 -7.09 17.73
C LYS A 220 -23.06 -7.45 18.22
N LYS A 221 -23.25 -7.53 19.54
CA LYS A 221 -24.57 -7.82 20.13
C LYS A 221 -25.61 -6.76 19.79
N VAL A 222 -25.24 -5.48 19.75
CA VAL A 222 -26.15 -4.39 19.34
C VAL A 222 -26.52 -4.54 17.86
N VAL A 223 -25.55 -4.77 16.98
CA VAL A 223 -25.80 -5.00 15.55
C VAL A 223 -26.74 -6.20 15.32
N GLU A 224 -26.54 -7.29 16.06
CA GLU A 224 -27.38 -8.48 16.01
C GLU A 224 -28.78 -8.24 16.59
N LYS A 225 -28.90 -7.52 17.71
CA LYS A 225 -30.15 -7.27 18.43
C LYS A 225 -31.07 -6.26 17.72
N GLU A 226 -30.49 -5.21 17.14
CA GLU A 226 -31.24 -4.19 16.39
C GLU A 226 -31.79 -4.73 15.05
N ASN A 227 -31.52 -6.01 14.73
CA ASN A 227 -32.02 -6.68 13.53
C ASN A 227 -31.76 -5.85 12.27
N ILE A 228 -30.61 -5.15 12.23
CA ILE A 228 -30.10 -4.43 11.06
C ILE A 228 -29.69 -5.52 10.07
N ASN A 229 -30.69 -6.09 9.43
CA ASN A 229 -30.59 -7.23 8.54
C ASN A 229 -29.56 -6.90 7.48
N GLY A 230 -28.44 -7.59 7.54
CA GLY A 230 -27.42 -7.52 6.51
C GLY A 230 -26.05 -7.04 6.96
N LEU A 231 -25.91 -6.42 8.14
CA LEU A 231 -24.64 -5.86 8.60
C LEU A 231 -23.64 -6.94 9.03
N ASN A 232 -22.66 -7.28 8.18
CA ASN A 232 -21.54 -8.16 8.57
C ASN A 232 -20.36 -7.34 9.11
N VAL A 233 -20.00 -7.54 10.39
CA VAL A 233 -18.90 -6.83 11.06
C VAL A 233 -17.74 -7.72 11.47
N GLN A 234 -16.56 -7.45 10.89
CA GLN A 234 -15.30 -8.12 11.22
C GLN A 234 -14.31 -7.14 11.84
N PHE A 235 -13.44 -7.66 12.72
CA PHE A 235 -12.50 -6.88 13.53
C PHE A 235 -11.10 -7.48 13.45
N VAL A 236 -10.09 -6.63 13.32
CA VAL A 236 -8.68 -7.04 13.37
C VAL A 236 -8.05 -6.40 14.61
N PRO A 237 -7.39 -7.20 15.48
CA PRO A 237 -6.53 -6.65 16.52
C PRO A 237 -5.28 -6.07 15.87
N LEU A 238 -4.90 -4.88 16.29
CA LEU A 238 -3.66 -4.25 15.86
C LEU A 238 -2.79 -3.99 17.08
N LEU A 239 -1.61 -4.58 17.09
CA LEU A 239 -0.58 -4.28 18.07
C LEU A 239 0.13 -3.00 17.63
N ILE A 240 0.04 -1.94 18.43
CA ILE A 240 0.79 -0.70 18.18
C ILE A 240 2.14 -0.80 18.86
N THR A 241 3.18 -1.10 18.08
CA THR A 241 4.58 -0.87 18.48
C THR A 241 5.21 0.17 17.58
N GLN A 242 6.25 0.85 18.07
CA GLN A 242 7.04 1.79 17.27
C GLN A 242 7.59 1.12 16.01
N GLU A 243 8.18 -0.07 16.17
CA GLU A 243 8.74 -0.86 15.07
C GLU A 243 7.70 -1.17 13.98
N PHE A 244 6.46 -1.43 14.38
CA PHE A 244 5.37 -1.67 13.43
C PHE A 244 5.02 -0.40 12.64
N VAL A 245 4.94 0.75 13.32
CA VAL A 245 4.66 2.03 12.67
C VAL A 245 5.80 2.46 11.73
N ASP A 246 7.05 2.31 12.17
CA ASP A 246 8.24 2.58 11.35
C ASP A 246 8.29 1.68 10.12
N SER A 247 7.91 0.41 10.27
CA SER A 247 7.81 -0.55 9.16
C SER A 247 6.74 -0.12 8.14
N ILE A 248 5.58 0.37 8.59
CA ILE A 248 4.55 0.93 7.71
C ILE A 248 5.09 2.12 6.90
N LEU A 249 5.70 3.10 7.57
CA LEU A 249 6.22 4.30 6.93
C LEU A 249 7.34 3.97 5.93
N THR A 250 8.27 3.11 6.33
CA THR A 250 9.34 2.60 5.46
C THR A 250 8.75 1.94 4.22
N THR A 251 7.70 1.15 4.37
CA THR A 251 7.03 0.48 3.25
C THR A 251 6.36 1.48 2.30
N ILE A 252 5.63 2.46 2.83
CA ILE A 252 5.01 3.52 2.01
C ILE A 252 6.07 4.28 1.20
N ASN A 253 7.20 4.61 1.83
CA ASN A 253 8.33 5.27 1.18
C ASN A 253 8.96 4.39 0.09
N ASN A 254 9.15 3.10 0.37
CA ASN A 254 9.68 2.14 -0.60
C ASN A 254 8.76 2.00 -1.83
N ILE A 255 7.45 1.98 -1.63
CA ILE A 255 6.47 1.97 -2.73
C ILE A 255 6.61 3.24 -3.58
N ALA A 256 6.67 4.41 -2.94
CA ALA A 256 6.83 5.68 -3.66
C ALA A 256 8.17 5.78 -4.40
N PHE A 257 9.25 5.24 -3.83
CA PHE A 257 10.53 5.10 -4.52
C PHE A 257 10.39 4.17 -5.74
N CYS A 258 9.77 3.01 -5.57
CA CYS A 258 9.59 2.02 -6.62
C CYS A 258 8.82 2.59 -7.82
N MET A 259 7.71 3.29 -7.58
CA MET A 259 6.94 3.95 -8.65
C MET A 259 7.76 4.98 -9.42
N ARG A 260 8.54 5.81 -8.72
CA ARG A 260 9.44 6.80 -9.34
C ARG A 260 10.52 6.12 -10.17
N ALA A 261 11.17 5.10 -9.64
CA ALA A 261 12.22 4.37 -10.34
C ALA A 261 11.69 3.65 -11.60
N ILE A 262 10.51 3.02 -11.53
CA ILE A 262 9.85 2.46 -12.72
C ILE A 262 9.57 3.54 -13.76
N ALA A 263 9.02 4.69 -13.36
CA ALA A 263 8.76 5.81 -14.27
C ALA A 263 10.06 6.32 -14.93
N SER A 264 11.13 6.48 -14.15
CA SER A 264 12.45 6.88 -14.65
C SER A 264 12.98 5.91 -15.69
N ILE A 265 12.92 4.60 -15.42
CA ILE A 265 13.39 3.56 -16.35
C ILE A 265 12.59 3.64 -17.65
N LEU A 266 11.27 3.72 -17.59
CA LEU A 266 10.42 3.81 -18.78
C LEU A 266 10.73 5.06 -19.62
N ILE A 267 10.85 6.22 -18.99
CA ILE A 267 11.21 7.47 -19.67
C ILE A 267 12.60 7.37 -20.30
N TYR A 268 13.56 6.81 -19.58
CA TYR A 268 14.94 6.64 -20.06
C TYR A 268 14.99 5.72 -21.29
N LEU A 269 14.33 4.55 -21.21
CA LEU A 269 14.27 3.60 -22.32
C LEU A 269 13.62 4.21 -23.56
N ASP A 270 12.48 4.90 -23.39
CA ASP A 270 11.79 5.58 -24.49
C ASP A 270 12.64 6.71 -25.11
N SER A 271 13.33 7.50 -24.29
CA SER A 271 14.19 8.60 -24.76
C SER A 271 15.39 8.12 -25.57
N ASN A 272 15.84 6.89 -25.32
CA ASN A 272 16.91 6.23 -26.07
C ASN A 272 16.38 5.33 -27.20
N GLN A 273 15.10 5.43 -27.55
CA GLN A 273 14.45 4.65 -28.62
C GLN A 273 14.56 3.12 -28.40
N ILE A 274 14.69 2.69 -27.15
CA ILE A 274 14.64 1.28 -26.79
C ILE A 274 13.17 0.88 -26.71
N ASP A 275 12.80 -0.16 -27.45
CA ASP A 275 11.41 -0.58 -27.51
C ASP A 275 10.89 -1.06 -26.15
N LEU A 276 9.64 -0.71 -25.87
CA LEU A 276 8.93 -0.91 -24.61
C LEU A 276 7.67 -1.71 -24.87
#